data_AF-A0A8T5GT19-F1
#
_entry.id   AF-A0A8T5GT19-F1
#
_cell.length_a   1.000
_cell.length_b   1.000
_cell.length_c   1.000
_cell.angle_alpha   90.00
_cell.angle_beta   90.00
_cell.angle_gamma   90.00
#
_symmetry.space_group_name_H-M   'P 1'
#
loop_
_entity.id
_entity.type
_entity.pdbx_description
1 polymer ?
#
loop_
_entity_poly.entity_id
_entity_poly.type
_entity_poly.pdbx_seq_one_letter_code
_entity_poly.pdbx_strand_id
1 'polypeptide(L)'
;MAKQACRIEFKTKTQEEKKLYESKTKELGYRNLSDMIRTAINQLIDGSDESSPEVLLLQQKMIDKDARIEELESALTKSKNAYQYIQGENEELRIENYGSVNGLNAVLMGRQIDSFIKQQNGVTRQDILSAIERPMEIQGLGEFLKDYISQLFEESCIVSMSDGGKEVLRWIE
;
A
#
# COMPACT_ATOMS: atom_id res chain seq x y z
N MET A 1 11.07 -46.94 -31.32
CA MET A 1 10.04 -47.58 -30.48
C MET A 1 8.67 -47.18 -31.01
N ALA A 2 7.91 -48.14 -31.55
CA ALA A 2 6.58 -47.85 -32.11
C ALA A 2 5.59 -47.54 -30.97
N LYS A 3 4.93 -46.38 -31.01
CA LYS A 3 3.81 -46.07 -30.11
C LYS A 3 2.70 -47.07 -30.40
N GLN A 4 2.50 -48.00 -29.47
CA GLN A 4 1.38 -48.94 -29.48
C GLN A 4 0.10 -48.11 -29.42
N ALA A 5 -0.63 -48.04 -30.54
CA ALA A 5 -1.91 -47.34 -30.58
C ALA A 5 -2.91 -48.16 -29.75
N CYS A 6 -3.10 -47.79 -28.48
CA CYS A 6 -4.18 -48.32 -27.66
C CYS A 6 -5.51 -47.97 -28.35
N ARG A 7 -6.09 -48.97 -29.03
CA ARG A 7 -7.39 -48.87 -29.68
C ARG A 7 -8.45 -48.97 -28.59
N ILE A 8 -9.01 -47.83 -28.18
CA ILE A 8 -10.14 -47.80 -27.26
C ILE A 8 -11.38 -48.21 -28.05
N GLU A 9 -11.90 -49.41 -27.80
CA GLU A 9 -13.19 -49.84 -28.34
C GLU A 9 -14.32 -49.27 -27.49
N PHE A 10 -15.04 -48.30 -28.04
CA PHE A 10 -16.21 -47.71 -27.37
C PHE A 10 -17.40 -48.68 -27.47
N LYS A 11 -17.88 -49.15 -26.32
CA LYS A 11 -19.09 -49.96 -26.20
C LYS A 11 -20.25 -49.08 -25.73
N THR A 12 -21.33 -49.04 -26.49
CA THR A 12 -22.60 -48.42 -26.06
C THR A 12 -23.35 -49.39 -25.15
N LYS A 13 -24.11 -48.87 -24.19
CA LYS A 13 -24.85 -49.73 -23.24
C LYS A 13 -26.07 -50.35 -23.90
N THR A 14 -26.69 -49.63 -24.85
CA THR A 14 -27.85 -50.11 -25.59
C THR A 14 -27.68 -49.95 -27.11
N GLN A 15 -28.53 -50.65 -27.87
CA GLN A 15 -28.56 -50.59 -29.33
C GLN A 15 -29.20 -49.27 -29.84
N GLU A 16 -30.05 -48.66 -29.03
CA GLU A 16 -30.68 -47.36 -29.30
C GLU A 16 -29.68 -46.22 -29.16
N GLU A 17 -28.87 -46.23 -28.09
CA GLU A 17 -27.74 -45.32 -27.92
C GLU A 17 -26.78 -45.41 -29.11
N LYS A 18 -26.49 -46.63 -29.59
CA LYS A 18 -25.65 -46.83 -30.76
C LYS A 18 -26.20 -46.13 -32.00
N LYS A 19 -27.48 -46.30 -32.29
CA LYS A 19 -28.15 -45.64 -33.43
C LYS A 19 -28.15 -44.11 -33.29
N LEU A 20 -28.38 -43.61 -32.08
CA LEU A 20 -28.34 -42.18 -31.79
C LEU A 20 -26.95 -41.60 -32.07
N TYR A 21 -25.91 -42.22 -31.53
CA TYR A 21 -24.54 -41.77 -31.71
C TYR A 21 -24.04 -41.88 -33.16
N GLU A 22 -24.42 -42.95 -33.88
CA GLU A 22 -24.12 -43.08 -35.30
C GLU A 22 -24.83 -42.01 -36.15
N SER A 23 -26.07 -41.66 -35.80
CA SER A 23 -26.79 -40.55 -36.45
C SER A 23 -26.09 -39.22 -36.21
N LYS A 24 -25.73 -38.92 -34.95
CA LYS A 24 -25.02 -37.68 -34.57
C LYS A 24 -23.64 -37.57 -35.20
N THR A 25 -22.93 -38.70 -35.34
CA THR A 25 -21.63 -38.75 -36.03
C THR A 25 -21.75 -38.27 -37.47
N LYS A 26 -22.80 -38.71 -38.20
CA LYS A 26 -23.06 -38.28 -39.57
C LYS A 26 -23.51 -36.83 -39.67
N GLU A 27 -24.41 -36.41 -38.79
CA GLU A 27 -24.93 -35.03 -38.70
C GLU A 27 -23.80 -34.01 -38.50
N LEU A 28 -22.87 -34.32 -37.61
CA LEU A 28 -21.75 -33.46 -37.26
C LEU A 28 -20.53 -33.63 -38.18
N GLY A 29 -20.63 -34.45 -39.24
CA GLY A 29 -19.59 -34.61 -40.26
C GLY A 29 -18.35 -35.41 -39.83
N TYR A 30 -18.42 -36.19 -38.75
CA TYR A 30 -17.31 -37.02 -38.30
C TYR A 30 -17.19 -38.31 -39.12
N ARG A 31 -15.95 -38.77 -39.34
CA ARG A 31 -15.66 -39.97 -40.14
C ARG A 31 -16.16 -41.26 -39.49
N ASN A 32 -16.06 -41.34 -38.17
CA ASN A 32 -16.54 -42.47 -37.39
C ASN A 32 -16.81 -42.03 -35.94
N LEU A 33 -17.51 -42.88 -35.19
CA LEU A 33 -17.93 -42.60 -33.82
C LEU A 33 -16.72 -42.39 -32.87
N SER A 34 -15.62 -43.12 -33.09
CA SER A 34 -14.43 -42.98 -32.25
C SER A 34 -13.75 -41.63 -32.41
N ASP A 35 -13.76 -41.06 -33.62
CA ASP A 35 -13.24 -39.71 -33.88
C ASP A 35 -14.12 -38.65 -33.23
N MET A 36 -15.44 -38.80 -33.29
CA MET A 36 -16.38 -37.90 -32.62
C MET A 36 -16.19 -37.92 -31.10
N ILE A 37 -16.13 -39.10 -30.49
CA ILE A 37 -15.97 -39.24 -29.04
C ILE A 37 -14.58 -38.76 -28.60
N ARG A 38 -13.52 -39.06 -29.35
CA ARG A 38 -12.18 -38.56 -29.03
C ARG A 38 -12.12 -37.03 -29.10
N THR A 39 -12.80 -36.42 -30.06
CA THR A 39 -12.87 -34.96 -30.18
C THR A 39 -13.64 -34.36 -29.00
N ALA A 40 -14.78 -34.94 -28.63
CA ALA A 40 -15.55 -34.50 -27.46
C ALA A 40 -14.77 -34.66 -26.14
N ILE A 41 -14.05 -35.78 -25.97
CA ILE A 41 -13.18 -36.00 -24.80
C ILE A 41 -12.05 -34.97 -24.78
N ASN A 42 -11.41 -34.70 -25.91
CA ASN A 42 -10.36 -33.69 -25.97
C ASN A 42 -10.92 -32.28 -25.70
N GLN A 43 -12.13 -31.96 -26.17
CA GLN A 43 -12.79 -30.68 -25.87
C GLN A 43 -13.10 -30.53 -24.38
N LEU A 44 -13.54 -31.61 -23.73
CA LEU A 44 -13.74 -31.67 -22.27
C LEU A 44 -12.42 -31.55 -21.50
N ILE A 45 -11.35 -32.21 -21.95
CA ILE A 45 -10.03 -32.17 -21.30
C ILE A 45 -9.37 -30.80 -21.48
N ASP A 46 -9.43 -30.23 -22.68
CA ASP A 46 -8.76 -28.99 -23.04
C ASP A 46 -9.61 -27.75 -22.67
N GLY A 47 -10.83 -27.94 -22.14
CA GLY A 47 -11.73 -26.88 -21.70
C GLY A 47 -12.20 -25.96 -22.84
N SER A 48 -12.11 -26.43 -24.09
CA SER A 48 -12.46 -25.66 -25.30
C SER A 48 -13.95 -25.70 -25.64
N ASP A 49 -14.75 -26.42 -24.86
CA ASP A 49 -16.21 -26.34 -24.94
C ASP A 49 -16.70 -25.08 -24.20
N GLU A 50 -16.85 -23.98 -24.94
CA GLU A 50 -17.38 -22.70 -24.44
C GLU A 50 -18.82 -22.82 -23.87
N SER A 51 -19.51 -23.93 -24.14
CA SER A 51 -20.86 -24.22 -23.62
C SER A 51 -20.84 -25.07 -22.35
N SER A 52 -19.66 -25.47 -21.86
CA SER A 52 -19.55 -26.21 -20.60
C SER A 52 -20.01 -25.33 -19.41
N PRO A 53 -20.79 -25.89 -18.47
CA PRO A 53 -21.17 -25.21 -17.23
C PRO A 53 -19.97 -24.70 -16.42
N GLU A 54 -18.83 -25.39 -16.44
CA GLU A 54 -17.62 -24.96 -15.73
C GLU A 54 -17.02 -23.68 -16.36
N VAL A 55 -17.01 -23.60 -17.69
CA VAL A 55 -16.49 -22.42 -18.42
C VAL A 55 -17.37 -21.19 -18.18
N LEU A 56 -18.69 -21.36 -18.24
CA LEU A 56 -19.65 -20.29 -17.94
C LEU A 56 -19.50 -19.79 -16.49
N LEU A 57 -19.28 -20.69 -15.54
CA LEU A 57 -19.06 -20.33 -14.14
C LEU A 57 -17.73 -19.59 -13.92
N LEU A 58 -16.67 -19.94 -14.68
CA LEU A 58 -15.41 -19.21 -14.65
C LEU A 58 -15.54 -17.82 -15.28
N GLN A 59 -16.27 -17.69 -16.40
CA GLN A 59 -16.54 -16.39 -17.02
C GLN A 59 -17.32 -15.46 -16.09
N GLN A 60 -18.36 -15.96 -15.40
CA GLN A 60 -19.09 -15.17 -14.42
C GLN A 60 -18.17 -14.71 -13.27
N LYS A 61 -17.33 -15.61 -12.75
CA LYS A 61 -16.34 -15.25 -11.71
C LYS A 61 -15.33 -14.21 -12.18
N MET A 62 -14.96 -14.21 -13.46
CA MET A 62 -14.08 -13.17 -14.02
C MET A 62 -14.80 -11.82 -14.03
N ILE A 63 -16.05 -11.76 -14.50
CA ILE A 63 -16.86 -10.54 -14.50
C ILE A 63 -17.01 -9.98 -13.08
N ASP A 64 -17.34 -10.84 -12.11
CA ASP A 64 -17.49 -10.42 -10.71
C ASP A 64 -16.16 -9.88 -10.12
N LYS A 65 -15.03 -10.49 -10.51
CA LYS A 65 -13.70 -10.05 -10.08
C LYS A 65 -13.30 -8.72 -10.73
N ASP A 66 -13.58 -8.53 -12.01
CA ASP A 66 -13.28 -7.29 -12.74
C ASP A 66 -14.10 -6.13 -12.16
N ALA A 67 -15.38 -6.35 -11.85
CA ALA A 67 -16.22 -5.36 -11.16
C ALA A 67 -15.65 -5.01 -9.78
N ARG A 68 -15.14 -6.00 -9.03
CA ARG A 68 -14.51 -5.76 -7.73
C ARG A 68 -13.19 -4.99 -7.84
N ILE A 69 -12.41 -5.23 -8.89
CA ILE A 69 -11.18 -4.49 -9.16
C ILE A 69 -11.52 -3.02 -9.44
N GLU A 70 -12.50 -2.74 -10.29
CA GLU A 70 -12.93 -1.37 -10.60
C GLU A 70 -13.41 -0.62 -9.34
N GLU A 71 -14.18 -1.30 -8.48
CA GLU A 71 -14.62 -0.73 -7.20
C GLU A 71 -13.44 -0.38 -6.29
N LEU A 72 -12.46 -1.28 -6.17
CA LEU A 72 -11.27 -1.08 -5.35
C LEU A 72 -10.38 0.04 -5.89
N GLU A 73 -10.22 0.15 -7.21
CA GLU A 73 -9.47 1.23 -7.86
C GLU A 73 -10.15 2.59 -7.62
N SER A 74 -11.48 2.65 -7.67
CA SER A 74 -12.25 3.84 -7.32
C SER A 74 -12.07 4.24 -5.85
N ALA A 75 -12.14 3.27 -4.93
CA ALA A 75 -11.92 3.50 -3.50
C ALA A 75 -10.49 3.97 -3.21
N LEU A 76 -9.50 3.36 -3.86
CA LEU A 76 -8.09 3.75 -3.74
C LEU A 76 -7.87 5.18 -4.24
N THR A 77 -8.49 5.54 -5.36
CA THR A 77 -8.41 6.90 -5.91
C THR A 77 -9.00 7.93 -4.95
N LYS A 78 -10.19 7.65 -4.38
CA LYS A 78 -10.81 8.50 -3.36
C LYS A 78 -9.93 8.66 -2.12
N SER A 79 -9.35 7.56 -1.63
CA SER A 79 -8.44 7.57 -0.48
C SER A 79 -7.17 8.37 -0.77
N LYS A 80 -6.58 8.23 -1.96
CA LYS A 80 -5.41 9.01 -2.38
C LYS A 80 -5.70 10.51 -2.43
N ASN A 81 -6.86 10.90 -2.97
CA ASN A 81 -7.27 12.30 -3.02
C ASN A 81 -7.49 12.87 -1.60
N ALA A 82 -8.13 12.10 -0.71
CA ALA A 82 -8.31 12.49 0.68
C ALA A 82 -6.97 12.65 1.41
N TYR A 83 -6.01 11.75 1.16
CA TYR A 83 -4.67 11.84 1.73
C TYR A 83 -3.94 13.10 1.24
N GLN A 84 -3.98 13.40 -0.06
CA GLN A 84 -3.39 14.62 -0.61
C GLN A 84 -4.01 15.89 -0.03
N TYR A 85 -5.33 15.90 0.15
CA TYR A 85 -6.04 17.02 0.78
C TYR A 85 -5.58 17.25 2.23
N ILE A 86 -5.56 16.18 3.04
CA ILE A 86 -5.08 16.25 4.44
C ILE A 86 -3.60 16.68 4.50
N GLN A 87 -2.78 16.23 3.55
CA GLN A 87 -1.38 16.63 3.48
C GLN A 87 -1.26 18.14 3.20
N GLY A 88 -2.08 18.67 2.29
CA GLY A 88 -2.15 20.11 2.01
C GLY A 88 -2.61 20.93 3.22
N GLU A 89 -3.70 20.52 3.88
CA GLU A 89 -4.17 21.20 5.10
C GLU A 89 -3.12 21.19 6.22
N ASN A 90 -2.39 20.08 6.40
CA ASN A 90 -1.29 20.03 7.37
C ASN A 90 -0.12 20.95 6.99
N GLU A 91 0.15 21.11 5.70
CA GLU A 91 1.17 22.05 5.22
C GLU A 91 0.75 23.50 5.47
N GLU A 92 -0.52 23.85 5.21
CA GLU A 92 -1.08 25.18 5.52
C GLU A 92 -1.06 25.46 7.03
N LEU A 93 -1.54 24.52 7.86
CA LEU A 93 -1.48 24.63 9.32
C LEU A 93 -0.04 24.74 9.84
N ARG A 94 0.92 24.09 9.17
CA ARG A 94 2.36 24.24 9.47
C ARG A 94 2.87 25.62 9.09
N ILE A 95 2.48 26.17 7.94
CA ILE A 95 2.88 27.51 7.54
C ILE A 95 2.29 28.54 8.52
N GLU A 96 1.01 28.41 8.88
CA GLU A 96 0.33 29.30 9.82
C GLU A 96 0.93 29.23 11.24
N ASN A 97 1.26 28.03 11.72
CA ASN A 97 1.73 27.83 13.09
C ASN A 97 3.25 27.75 13.24
N TYR A 98 4.02 27.51 12.18
CA TYR A 98 5.47 27.25 12.24
C TYR A 98 6.27 27.86 11.07
N GLY A 99 5.66 28.56 10.13
CA GLY A 99 6.37 29.20 9.00
C GLY A 99 7.33 30.32 9.42
N SER A 100 7.08 30.94 10.58
CA SER A 100 7.97 31.90 11.21
C SER A 100 7.78 31.87 12.73
N VAL A 101 8.80 32.21 13.50
CA VAL A 101 8.63 32.36 14.96
C VAL A 101 7.77 33.59 15.25
N ASN A 102 6.58 33.38 15.80
CA ASN A 102 5.60 34.37 16.22
C ASN A 102 5.20 34.17 17.70
N GLY A 103 4.48 35.11 18.29
CA GLY A 103 4.22 35.09 19.75
C GLY A 103 3.53 33.83 20.27
N LEU A 104 2.69 33.16 19.46
CA LEU A 104 1.97 31.95 19.89
C LEU A 104 2.86 30.71 19.80
N ASN A 105 3.58 30.53 18.69
CA ASN A 105 4.44 29.36 18.52
C ASN A 105 5.76 29.46 19.30
N ALA A 106 6.26 30.68 19.57
CA ALA A 106 7.45 30.90 20.40
C ALA A 106 7.25 30.35 21.81
N VAL A 107 6.07 30.55 22.39
CA VAL A 107 5.72 30.02 23.72
C VAL A 107 5.67 28.50 23.70
N LEU A 108 5.08 27.90 22.65
CA LEU A 108 5.00 26.44 22.51
C LEU A 108 6.39 25.82 22.28
N MET A 109 7.20 26.41 21.41
CA MET A 109 8.59 26.01 21.17
C MET A 109 9.41 26.13 22.45
N GLY A 110 9.28 27.23 23.19
CA GLY A 110 9.95 27.42 24.47
C GLY A 110 9.66 26.29 25.45
N ARG A 111 8.37 25.94 25.65
CA ARG A 111 7.97 24.81 26.50
C ARG A 111 8.52 23.46 26.04
N GLN A 112 8.60 23.23 24.74
CA GLN A 112 9.18 22.03 24.17
C GLN A 112 10.69 21.97 24.43
N ILE A 113 11.39 23.09 24.24
CA ILE A 113 12.83 23.23 24.55
C ILE A 113 13.08 22.98 26.03
N ASP A 114 12.31 23.59 26.93
CA ASP A 114 12.43 23.37 28.38
C ASP A 114 12.27 21.89 28.73
N SER A 115 11.22 21.26 28.21
CA SER A 115 10.93 19.85 28.46
C SER A 115 12.05 18.96 27.94
N PHE A 116 12.60 19.29 26.75
CA PHE A 116 13.70 18.55 26.15
C PHE A 116 14.98 18.68 26.99
N ILE A 117 15.36 19.89 27.42
CA ILE A 117 16.55 20.09 28.26
C ILE A 117 16.37 19.38 29.61
N LYS A 118 15.18 19.42 30.23
CA LYS A 118 14.89 18.75 31.51
C LYS A 118 14.99 17.23 31.44
N GLN A 119 14.53 16.63 30.33
CA GLN A 119 14.53 15.18 30.17
C GLN A 119 15.89 14.60 29.83
N GLN A 120 16.81 15.44 29.35
CA GLN A 120 18.13 15.03 28.88
C GLN A 120 19.21 15.46 29.89
N ASN A 121 20.21 14.61 30.14
CA ASN A 121 21.31 14.94 31.07
C ASN A 121 22.39 15.80 30.39
N GLY A 122 21.96 16.91 29.79
CA GLY A 122 22.78 17.80 29.00
C GLY A 122 22.48 17.72 27.51
N VAL A 123 22.23 18.87 26.88
CA VAL A 123 22.01 18.99 25.44
C VAL A 123 22.84 20.11 24.85
N THR A 124 23.34 19.92 23.63
CA THR A 124 23.94 21.01 22.86
C THR A 124 22.86 21.81 22.14
N ARG A 125 23.18 23.05 21.71
CA ARG A 125 22.29 23.83 20.83
C ARG A 125 21.90 23.05 19.56
N GLN A 126 22.82 22.22 19.06
CA GLN A 126 22.59 21.42 17.86
C GLN A 126 21.63 20.26 18.11
N ASP A 127 21.63 19.69 19.32
CA ASP A 127 20.67 18.66 19.70
C ASP A 127 19.26 19.23 19.79
N ILE A 128 19.10 20.44 20.35
CA ILE A 128 17.82 21.16 20.38
C ILE A 128 17.31 21.43 18.95
N LEU A 129 18.18 21.91 18.06
CA LEU A 129 17.82 22.13 16.64
C LEU A 129 17.43 20.84 15.93
N SER A 130 18.13 19.73 16.21
CA SER A 130 17.85 18.43 15.59
C SER A 130 16.55 17.80 16.09
N ALA A 131 16.08 18.18 17.27
CA ALA A 131 14.79 17.75 17.82
C ALA A 131 13.60 18.46 17.16
N ILE A 132 13.82 19.58 16.46
CA ILE A 132 12.77 20.34 15.76
C ILE A 132 12.68 19.81 14.33
N GLU A 133 11.46 19.51 13.87
CA GLU A 133 11.24 19.07 12.49
C GLU A 133 11.52 20.23 11.51
N ARG A 134 12.40 19.98 10.53
CA ARG A 134 12.76 20.93 9.46
C ARG A 134 13.15 22.33 9.99
N PRO A 135 14.16 22.43 10.87
CA PRO A 135 14.49 23.69 11.54
C PRO A 135 14.94 24.80 10.57
N MET A 136 15.48 24.42 9.41
CA MET A 136 15.91 25.34 8.35
C MET A 136 14.75 25.98 7.58
N GLU A 137 13.55 25.41 7.66
CA GLU A 137 12.35 25.96 7.00
C GLU A 137 11.65 27.01 7.89
N ILE A 138 12.03 27.14 9.16
CA ILE A 138 11.37 28.04 10.13
C ILE A 138 12.12 29.38 10.17
N GLN A 139 11.50 30.43 9.63
CA GLN A 139 12.09 31.77 9.63
C GLN A 139 12.22 32.32 11.06
N GLY A 140 13.41 32.80 11.42
CA GLY A 140 13.68 33.39 12.74
C GLY A 140 13.99 32.40 13.86
N LEU A 141 13.99 31.08 13.57
CA LEU A 141 14.24 30.05 14.59
C LEU A 141 15.62 30.18 15.26
N GLY A 142 16.65 30.51 14.48
CA GLY A 142 18.01 30.67 15.01
C GLY A 142 18.14 31.84 15.98
N GLU A 143 17.52 32.98 15.66
CA GLU A 143 17.49 34.17 16.53
C GLU A 143 16.68 33.88 17.79
N PHE A 144 15.48 33.29 17.63
CA PHE A 144 14.65 32.86 18.74
C PHE A 144 15.39 31.93 19.70
N LEU A 145 16.02 30.87 19.19
CA LEU A 145 16.76 29.92 20.03
C LEU A 145 17.90 30.59 20.80
N LYS A 146 18.60 31.52 20.15
CA LYS A 146 19.69 32.27 20.78
C LYS A 146 19.15 33.14 21.92
N ASP A 147 18.09 33.90 21.67
CA ASP A 147 17.48 34.81 22.65
C ASP A 147 16.83 34.02 23.80
N TYR A 148 16.12 32.94 23.48
CA TYR A 148 15.47 32.08 24.46
C TYR A 148 16.47 31.38 25.39
N ILE A 149 17.57 30.84 24.85
CA ILE A 149 18.63 30.25 25.66
C ILE A 149 19.28 31.33 26.55
N SER A 150 19.48 32.54 26.03
CA SER A 150 20.01 33.66 26.81
C SER A 150 19.08 34.02 27.97
N GLN A 151 17.77 34.06 27.73
CA GLN A 151 16.77 34.26 28.76
C GLN A 151 16.82 33.16 29.84
N LEU A 152 16.92 31.89 29.46
CA LEU A 152 17.04 30.78 30.41
C LEU A 152 18.32 30.88 31.28
N PHE A 153 19.41 31.43 30.73
CA PHE A 153 20.61 31.71 31.50
C PHE A 153 20.42 32.86 32.48
N GLU A 154 19.81 33.97 32.03
CA GLU A 154 19.51 35.13 32.87
C GLU A 154 18.58 34.76 34.04
N GLU A 155 17.59 33.90 33.77
CA GLU A 155 16.66 33.37 34.76
C GLU A 155 17.24 32.24 35.62
N SER A 156 18.52 31.87 35.41
CA SER A 156 19.19 30.78 36.14
C SER A 156 18.43 29.45 36.07
N CYS A 157 17.74 29.17 34.96
CA CYS A 157 17.06 27.91 34.73
C CYS A 157 17.99 26.84 34.16
N ILE A 158 19.08 27.25 33.50
CA ILE A 158 20.07 26.36 32.90
C ILE A 158 21.50 26.78 33.24
N VAL A 159 22.44 25.84 33.17
CA VAL A 159 23.88 26.09 33.22
C VAL A 159 24.57 25.60 31.97
N SER A 160 25.71 26.22 31.65
CA SER A 160 26.62 25.77 30.61
C SER A 160 27.74 24.94 31.24
N MET A 161 27.92 23.72 30.76
CA MET A 161 28.99 22.81 31.17
C MET A 161 29.82 22.40 29.96
N SER A 162 31.09 22.06 30.18
CA SER A 162 31.92 21.47 29.14
C SER A 162 31.89 19.95 29.25
N ASP A 163 31.45 19.28 28.18
CA ASP A 163 31.52 17.82 28.04
C ASP A 163 32.26 17.48 26.74
N GLY A 164 33.43 16.84 26.85
CA GLY A 164 34.24 16.49 25.68
C GLY A 164 34.67 17.67 24.79
N GLY A 165 34.80 18.87 25.37
CA GLY A 165 35.13 20.10 24.62
C GLY A 165 33.94 20.78 23.93
N LYS A 166 32.72 20.27 24.12
CA LYS A 166 31.48 20.90 23.64
C LYS A 166 30.76 21.60 24.79
N GLU A 167 30.10 22.71 24.46
CA GLU A 167 29.20 23.40 25.36
C GLU A 167 27.88 22.63 25.47
N VAL A 168 27.53 22.19 26.68
CA VAL A 168 26.33 21.42 26.98
C VAL A 168 25.48 22.18 27.99
N LEU A 169 24.21 22.38 27.65
CA LEU A 169 23.20 23.04 28.47
C LEU A 169 22.53 22.01 29.36
N ARG A 170 22.49 22.27 30.67
CA ARG A 170 21.76 21.44 31.64
C ARG A 170 20.76 22.26 32.42
N TRP A 171 19.61 21.65 32.69
CA TRP A 171 18.62 22.25 33.57
C TRP A 171 19.13 22.28 35.02
N ILE A 172 18.85 23.37 35.74
CA ILE A 172 19.08 23.48 37.18
C ILE A 172 17.84 22.96 37.90
N GLU A 173 18.00 21.87 38.66
CA GLU A 173 16.98 21.37 39.58
C GLU A 173 16.84 22.23 40.83
#